data_AF-A0A940AWU2-F1
#
_entry.id   AF-A0A940AWU2-F1
#
_cell.length_a   1.000
_cell.length_b   1.000
_cell.length_c   1.000
_cell.angle_alpha   90.00
_cell.angle_beta   90.00
_cell.angle_gamma   90.00
#
_symmetry.space_group_name_H-M   'P 1'
#
loop_
_entity.id
_entity.type
_entity.pdbx_description
1 polymer ?
#
loop_
_entity_poly.entity_id
_entity_poly.type
_entity_poly.pdbx_seq_one_letter_code
_entity_poly.pdbx_strand_id
1 'polypeptide(L)'
;MKKKLIEAIKAKFVGIDDNTAKRLAERAIAKSEAITNDDEVAAAVEAIAWSDVLKSVSDFSADEAVKRYEEKYNLEKGERKKSPEKDDNSNKPAEPQVKPAPQQGGESGDKTAEFMDAIKGALAEQQKEFARQMKELSDGLASLRNGRIAENRKAQLNGLLKDLKDYQKRPYGRIQVEKMSDDEFDNFLAEVKEEVNDIVAENRASGAVVSPALGGRHIPSGPVKEATKEELDNLMGKFDMN
;
A
#
# COMPACT_ATOMS: atom_id res chain seq x y z
N MET A 1 -30.72 8.15 -14.28
CA MET A 1 -30.29 7.76 -12.92
C MET A 1 -29.39 6.53 -12.92
N LYS A 2 -29.80 5.39 -13.47
CA LYS A 2 -28.94 4.17 -13.56
C LYS A 2 -27.53 4.41 -14.14
N LYS A 3 -27.40 5.17 -15.23
CA LYS A 3 -26.09 5.51 -15.83
C LYS A 3 -25.20 6.34 -14.89
N LYS A 4 -25.74 7.41 -14.29
CA LYS A 4 -25.04 8.24 -13.30
C LYS A 4 -24.57 7.42 -12.09
N LEU A 5 -25.42 6.51 -11.61
CA LEU A 5 -25.09 5.60 -10.51
C LEU A 5 -23.92 4.67 -10.86
N ILE A 6 -23.92 4.09 -12.07
CA ILE A 6 -22.81 3.26 -12.55
C ILE A 6 -21.50 4.04 -12.60
N GLU A 7 -21.52 5.27 -13.13
CA GLU A 7 -20.34 6.14 -13.20
C GLU A 7 -19.83 6.51 -11.80
N ALA A 8 -20.73 6.87 -10.87
CA ALA A 8 -20.38 7.17 -9.49
C ALA A 8 -19.81 5.95 -8.74
N ILE A 9 -20.33 4.74 -9.00
CA ILE A 9 -19.80 3.48 -8.44
C ILE A 9 -18.38 3.23 -8.98
N LYS A 10 -18.14 3.39 -10.28
CA LYS A 10 -16.80 3.27 -10.88
C LYS A 10 -15.81 4.31 -10.35
N ALA A 11 -16.29 5.51 -10.01
CA ALA A 11 -15.46 6.54 -9.40
C ALA A 11 -15.09 6.21 -7.95
N LYS A 12 -16.03 5.66 -7.16
CA LYS A 12 -15.78 5.23 -5.77
C LYS A 12 -14.87 4.01 -5.69
N PHE A 13 -15.04 3.06 -6.60
CA PHE A 13 -14.27 1.82 -6.66
C PHE A 13 -13.42 1.80 -7.92
N VAL A 14 -12.15 2.21 -7.81
CA VAL A 14 -11.24 2.21 -8.95
C VAL A 14 -10.86 0.76 -9.31
N GLY A 15 -11.03 0.39 -10.58
CA GLY A 15 -10.61 -0.93 -11.10
C GLY A 15 -11.70 -2.00 -11.24
N ILE A 16 -12.97 -1.70 -10.93
CA ILE A 16 -14.10 -2.59 -11.24
C ILE A 16 -14.51 -2.53 -12.71
N ASP A 17 -14.90 -3.69 -13.25
CA ASP A 17 -15.40 -3.81 -14.61
C ASP A 17 -16.84 -3.27 -14.77
N ASP A 18 -17.20 -2.97 -16.02
CA ASP A 18 -18.50 -2.41 -16.40
C ASP A 18 -19.70 -3.27 -16.00
N ASN A 19 -19.55 -4.59 -15.97
CA ASN A 19 -20.65 -5.50 -15.60
C ASN A 19 -20.82 -5.54 -14.09
N THR A 20 -19.72 -5.57 -13.33
CA THR A 20 -19.75 -5.45 -11.87
C THR A 20 -20.37 -4.11 -11.44
N ALA A 21 -20.01 -3.00 -12.08
CA ALA A 21 -20.61 -1.70 -11.80
C ALA A 21 -22.12 -1.67 -12.12
N LYS A 22 -22.56 -2.31 -13.22
CA LYS A 22 -23.99 -2.44 -13.57
C LYS A 22 -24.77 -3.27 -12.53
N ARG A 23 -24.22 -4.40 -12.10
CA ARG A 23 -24.85 -5.28 -11.09
C ARG A 23 -24.97 -4.60 -9.73
N LEU A 24 -23.93 -3.86 -9.32
CA LEU A 24 -23.96 -3.07 -8.08
C LEU A 24 -25.00 -1.95 -8.16
N ALA A 25 -25.09 -1.26 -9.30
CA ALA A 25 -26.12 -0.25 -9.53
C ALA A 25 -27.53 -0.86 -9.47
N GLU A 26 -27.75 -2.02 -10.07
CA GLU A 26 -29.03 -2.74 -10.01
C GLU A 26 -29.38 -3.18 -8.60
N ARG A 27 -28.40 -3.69 -7.83
CA ARG A 27 -28.60 -4.03 -6.42
C ARG A 27 -28.93 -2.81 -5.56
N ALA A 28 -28.29 -1.68 -5.82
CA ALA A 28 -28.57 -0.43 -5.14
C ALA A 28 -30.00 0.05 -5.45
N ILE A 29 -30.42 0.00 -6.72
CA ILE A 29 -31.80 0.31 -7.15
C ILE A 29 -32.80 -0.69 -6.55
N ALA A 30 -32.45 -1.97 -6.43
CA ALA A 30 -33.33 -2.96 -5.81
C ALA A 30 -33.48 -2.76 -4.29
N LYS A 31 -32.43 -2.27 -3.62
CA LYS A 31 -32.46 -1.93 -2.18
C LYS A 31 -33.11 -0.58 -1.89
N SER A 32 -33.20 0.30 -2.89
CA SER A 32 -33.81 1.62 -2.77
C SER A 32 -34.81 1.83 -3.90
N GLU A 33 -36.10 1.61 -3.60
CA GLU A 33 -37.21 1.63 -4.57
C GLU A 33 -37.29 2.92 -5.42
N ALA A 34 -36.64 4.00 -5.01
CA ALA A 34 -36.55 5.24 -5.77
C ALA A 34 -35.14 5.85 -5.66
N ILE A 35 -34.35 5.78 -6.74
CA ILE A 35 -33.19 6.65 -6.97
C ILE A 35 -33.58 7.63 -8.07
N THR A 36 -34.12 8.76 -7.65
CA THR A 36 -34.71 9.81 -8.49
C THR A 36 -33.91 11.10 -8.49
N ASN A 37 -33.13 11.37 -7.43
CA ASN A 37 -32.32 12.57 -7.28
C ASN A 37 -30.81 12.27 -7.21
N ASP A 38 -29.96 13.27 -7.50
CA ASP A 38 -28.51 13.11 -7.47
C ASP A 38 -27.98 12.89 -6.02
N ASP A 39 -28.66 13.42 -5.01
CA ASP A 39 -28.33 13.17 -3.59
C ASP A 39 -28.60 11.71 -3.17
N GLU A 40 -29.66 11.10 -3.71
CA GLU A 40 -30.00 9.68 -3.49
C GLU A 40 -28.98 8.77 -4.18
N VAL A 41 -28.45 9.18 -5.34
CA VAL A 41 -27.35 8.47 -6.01
C VAL A 41 -26.11 8.49 -5.11
N ALA A 42 -25.75 9.64 -4.53
CA ALA A 42 -24.60 9.75 -3.64
C ALA A 42 -24.76 8.85 -2.40
N ALA A 43 -25.91 8.91 -1.73
CA ALA A 43 -26.22 8.07 -0.56
C ALA A 43 -26.20 6.57 -0.88
N ALA A 44 -26.76 6.18 -2.03
CA ALA A 44 -26.74 4.78 -2.48
C ALA A 44 -25.33 4.29 -2.78
N VAL A 45 -24.50 5.13 -3.42
CA VAL A 45 -23.08 4.82 -3.69
C VAL A 45 -22.31 4.69 -2.38
N GLU A 46 -22.57 5.55 -1.41
CA GLU A 46 -21.91 5.56 -0.11
C GLU A 46 -22.25 4.30 0.70
N ALA A 47 -23.49 3.83 0.64
CA ALA A 47 -23.95 2.60 1.29
C ALA A 47 -23.39 1.31 0.67
N ILE A 48 -22.87 1.33 -0.56
CA ILE A 48 -22.20 0.18 -1.16
C ILE A 48 -20.84 -0.02 -0.50
N ALA A 49 -20.60 -1.21 0.03
CA ALA A 49 -19.32 -1.60 0.62
C ALA A 49 -18.48 -2.46 -0.34
N TRP A 50 -17.17 -2.54 -0.10
CA TRP A 50 -16.28 -3.45 -0.84
C TRP A 50 -16.72 -4.92 -0.77
N SER A 51 -17.39 -5.33 0.31
CA SER A 51 -17.98 -6.68 0.43
C SER A 51 -19.08 -6.94 -0.61
N ASP A 52 -19.87 -5.93 -0.99
CA ASP A 52 -20.88 -6.04 -2.05
C ASP A 52 -20.24 -6.17 -3.43
N VAL A 53 -19.11 -5.49 -3.64
CA VAL A 53 -18.30 -5.58 -4.86
C VAL A 53 -17.74 -7.00 -5.00
N LEU A 54 -17.11 -7.54 -3.96
CA LEU A 54 -16.57 -8.90 -3.96
C LEU A 54 -17.65 -9.96 -4.20
N LYS A 55 -18.82 -9.81 -3.56
CA LYS A 55 -19.97 -10.68 -3.83
C LYS A 55 -20.43 -10.56 -5.28
N SER A 56 -20.41 -9.37 -5.90
CA SER A 56 -20.76 -9.20 -7.32
C SER A 56 -19.80 -9.85 -8.29
N VAL A 57 -18.51 -9.91 -7.95
CA VAL A 57 -17.48 -10.57 -8.76
C VAL A 57 -17.56 -12.09 -8.58
N SER A 58 -17.83 -12.56 -7.36
CA SER A 58 -18.00 -13.98 -7.05
C SER A 58 -19.31 -14.57 -7.60
N ASP A 59 -20.34 -13.74 -7.78
CA ASP A 59 -21.65 -14.14 -8.34
C ASP A 59 -21.60 -14.26 -9.88
N PHE A 60 -20.43 -14.62 -10.42
CA PHE A 60 -20.30 -15.23 -11.73
C PHE A 60 -20.77 -16.69 -11.61
N SER A 61 -22.08 -16.86 -11.43
CA SER A 61 -22.70 -18.18 -11.36
C SER A 61 -22.41 -18.96 -12.65
N ALA A 62 -22.18 -20.27 -12.54
CA ALA A 62 -21.96 -21.14 -13.69
C ALA A 62 -23.07 -20.99 -14.74
N ASP A 63 -24.30 -20.72 -14.30
CA ASP A 63 -25.46 -20.48 -15.17
C ASP A 63 -25.32 -19.23 -16.04
N GLU A 64 -24.69 -18.16 -15.55
CA GLU A 64 -24.49 -16.94 -16.33
C GLU A 64 -23.33 -17.08 -17.32
N ALA A 65 -22.32 -17.89 -16.98
CA ALA A 65 -21.28 -18.29 -17.91
C ALA A 65 -21.85 -19.12 -19.08
N VAL A 66 -22.75 -20.06 -18.76
CA VAL A 66 -23.49 -20.86 -19.75
C VAL A 66 -24.34 -19.95 -20.62
N LYS A 67 -25.14 -19.03 -20.05
CA LYS A 67 -25.96 -18.09 -20.83
C LYS A 67 -25.15 -17.22 -21.77
N ARG A 68 -24.00 -16.67 -21.32
CA ARG A 68 -23.12 -15.86 -22.20
C ARG A 68 -22.52 -16.68 -23.32
N TYR A 69 -22.14 -17.93 -23.05
CA TYR A 69 -21.65 -18.84 -24.08
C TYR A 69 -22.78 -19.18 -25.08
N GLU A 70 -23.97 -19.46 -24.58
CA GLU A 70 -25.15 -19.74 -25.39
C GLU A 70 -25.53 -18.55 -26.27
N GLU A 71 -25.56 -17.34 -25.73
CA GLU A 71 -25.81 -16.11 -26.50
C GLU A 71 -24.72 -15.85 -27.55
N LYS A 72 -23.44 -16.03 -27.19
CA LYS A 72 -22.31 -15.80 -28.11
C LYS A 72 -22.32 -16.75 -29.31
N TYR A 73 -22.83 -17.97 -29.14
CA TYR A 73 -22.85 -19.00 -30.16
C TYR A 73 -24.26 -19.35 -30.66
N ASN A 74 -25.28 -18.53 -30.35
CA ASN A 74 -26.68 -18.77 -30.68
C ASN A 74 -27.17 -20.19 -30.31
N LEU A 75 -26.84 -20.62 -29.09
CA LEU A 75 -27.28 -21.88 -28.50
C LEU A 75 -28.43 -21.62 -27.52
N GLU A 76 -29.17 -22.67 -27.18
CA GLU A 76 -30.15 -22.72 -26.10
C GLU A 76 -30.05 -24.10 -25.45
N LYS A 77 -29.76 -24.16 -24.15
CA LYS A 77 -29.46 -25.43 -23.44
C LYS A 77 -28.38 -26.27 -24.13
N GLY A 78 -27.34 -25.62 -24.63
CA GLY A 78 -26.23 -26.27 -25.35
C GLY A 78 -26.53 -26.71 -26.79
N GLU A 79 -27.74 -26.54 -27.31
CA GLU A 79 -28.08 -26.87 -28.70
C GLU A 79 -28.21 -25.61 -29.57
N ARG A 80 -27.77 -25.67 -30.83
CA ARG A 80 -27.94 -24.54 -31.77
C ARG A 80 -29.41 -24.24 -31.96
N LYS A 81 -29.78 -22.97 -31.78
CA LYS A 81 -31.11 -22.49 -32.16
C LYS A 81 -31.30 -22.77 -33.66
N LYS A 82 -32.38 -23.47 -34.02
CA LYS A 82 -32.83 -23.53 -35.42
C LYS A 82 -33.19 -22.11 -35.85
N SER A 83 -32.27 -21.44 -36.54
CA SER A 83 -32.60 -20.22 -37.28
C SER A 83 -33.67 -20.57 -38.32
N PRO A 84 -34.69 -19.73 -38.53
CA PRO A 84 -35.69 -20.01 -39.55
C PRO A 84 -35.00 -20.08 -40.92
N GLU A 85 -35.25 -21.19 -41.57
CA GLU A 85 -34.80 -21.59 -42.90
C GLU A 85 -35.12 -20.50 -43.93
N LYS A 86 -34.11 -19.94 -44.59
CA LYS A 86 -34.25 -19.34 -45.93
C LYS A 86 -32.99 -19.57 -46.77
N ASP A 87 -33.29 -19.83 -48.03
CA ASP A 87 -32.47 -20.42 -49.06
C ASP A 87 -31.27 -19.59 -49.53
N ASP A 88 -30.21 -20.36 -49.78
CA ASP A 88 -29.33 -20.39 -50.96
C ASP A 88 -28.50 -19.17 -51.43
N ASN A 89 -27.22 -19.49 -51.60
CA ASN A 89 -26.23 -19.00 -52.56
C ASN A 89 -25.44 -17.68 -52.35
N SER A 90 -24.18 -17.89 -51.92
CA SER A 90 -22.91 -17.29 -52.39
C SER A 90 -22.69 -15.76 -52.34
N ASN A 91 -21.74 -15.31 -51.49
CA ASN A 91 -20.33 -15.03 -51.87
C ASN A 91 -19.64 -14.02 -50.89
N LYS A 92 -18.35 -14.28 -50.58
CA LYS A 92 -17.29 -13.40 -50.00
C LYS A 92 -17.22 -13.22 -48.45
N PRO A 93 -16.04 -12.85 -47.89
CA PRO A 93 -14.86 -13.71 -47.69
C PRO A 93 -14.39 -13.82 -46.20
N ALA A 94 -13.52 -14.81 -45.98
CA ALA A 94 -12.80 -15.28 -44.79
C ALA A 94 -12.40 -14.30 -43.66
N GLU A 95 -12.65 -14.74 -42.41
CA GLU A 95 -11.67 -14.96 -41.31
C GLU A 95 -12.37 -15.51 -40.04
N PRO A 96 -11.66 -16.18 -39.10
CA PRO A 96 -10.91 -17.42 -39.21
C PRO A 96 -11.76 -18.64 -38.77
N GLN A 97 -11.72 -19.71 -39.57
CA GLN A 97 -12.37 -20.98 -39.24
C GLN A 97 -11.61 -21.71 -38.12
N VAL A 98 -12.13 -21.66 -36.89
CA VAL A 98 -11.98 -22.81 -36.00
C VAL A 98 -12.97 -23.87 -36.48
N LYS A 99 -12.44 -24.86 -37.19
CA LYS A 99 -13.19 -26.00 -37.73
C LYS A 99 -14.02 -26.65 -36.61
N PRO A 100 -15.34 -26.82 -36.77
CA PRO A 100 -16.11 -27.70 -35.89
C PRO A 100 -15.58 -29.12 -36.05
N ALA A 101 -15.29 -29.78 -34.92
CA ALA A 101 -14.94 -31.19 -34.90
C ALA A 101 -16.06 -32.05 -35.53
N PRO A 102 -15.71 -33.14 -36.25
CA PRO A 102 -16.67 -33.94 -36.98
C PRO A 102 -17.57 -34.73 -36.03
N GLN A 103 -18.87 -34.60 -36.22
CA GLN A 103 -19.86 -35.49 -35.65
C GLN A 103 -19.84 -36.79 -36.45
N GLN A 104 -19.19 -37.82 -35.91
CA GLN A 104 -19.28 -39.19 -36.40
C GLN A 104 -19.64 -40.09 -35.23
N GLY A 105 -20.85 -40.67 -35.29
CA GLY A 105 -21.15 -41.85 -34.51
C GLY A 105 -20.23 -42.99 -34.96
N GLY A 106 -19.70 -43.73 -33.98
CA GLY A 106 -18.83 -44.88 -34.21
C GLY A 106 -17.45 -44.67 -33.58
N GLU A 107 -17.21 -45.37 -32.47
CA GLU A 107 -15.89 -45.69 -31.89
C GLU A 107 -14.99 -44.52 -31.45
N SER A 108 -15.14 -44.06 -30.20
CA SER A 108 -14.14 -43.17 -29.59
C SER A 108 -14.17 -43.19 -28.06
N GLY A 109 -13.68 -44.28 -27.46
CA GLY A 109 -13.43 -44.35 -26.00
C GLY A 109 -12.17 -43.59 -25.58
N ASP A 110 -11.12 -43.56 -26.41
CA ASP A 110 -9.78 -43.09 -25.99
C ASP A 110 -9.50 -41.60 -26.21
N LYS A 111 -9.99 -40.99 -27.30
CA LYS A 111 -9.63 -39.60 -27.65
C LYS A 111 -10.28 -38.52 -26.77
N THR A 112 -11.38 -38.88 -26.10
CA THR A 112 -12.12 -37.98 -25.20
C THR A 112 -11.40 -37.80 -23.86
N ALA A 113 -10.65 -38.82 -23.43
CA ALA A 113 -9.84 -38.79 -22.22
C ALA A 113 -8.60 -37.89 -22.41
N GLU A 114 -7.90 -38.03 -23.54
CA GLU A 114 -6.73 -37.19 -23.86
C GLU A 114 -7.08 -35.70 -23.97
N PHE A 115 -8.25 -35.37 -24.53
CA PHE A 115 -8.72 -33.98 -24.60
C PHE A 115 -9.08 -33.41 -23.22
N MET A 116 -9.72 -34.20 -22.35
CA MET A 116 -10.00 -33.75 -20.98
C MET A 116 -8.74 -33.59 -20.12
N ASP A 117 -7.75 -34.46 -20.29
CA ASP A 117 -6.46 -34.32 -19.60
C ASP A 117 -5.66 -33.12 -20.13
N ALA A 118 -5.72 -32.83 -21.43
CA ALA A 118 -5.13 -31.62 -22.01
C ALA A 118 -5.76 -30.34 -21.44
N ILE A 119 -7.10 -30.30 -21.29
CA ILE A 119 -7.79 -29.15 -20.68
C ILE A 119 -7.46 -29.01 -19.19
N LYS A 120 -7.41 -30.12 -18.43
CA LYS A 120 -7.00 -30.09 -17.02
C LYS A 120 -5.55 -29.63 -16.86
N GLY A 121 -4.66 -30.10 -17.74
CA GLY A 121 -3.27 -29.66 -17.79
C GLY A 121 -3.17 -28.16 -18.04
N ALA A 122 -3.83 -27.66 -19.08
CA ALA A 122 -3.86 -26.23 -19.39
C ALA A 122 -4.46 -25.37 -18.26
N LEU A 123 -5.52 -25.84 -17.60
CA LEU A 123 -6.13 -25.13 -16.48
C LEU A 123 -5.23 -25.14 -15.23
N ALA A 124 -4.55 -26.25 -14.95
CA ALA A 124 -3.58 -26.34 -13.86
C ALA A 124 -2.37 -25.43 -14.12
N GLU A 125 -1.90 -25.38 -15.37
CA GLU A 125 -0.81 -24.50 -15.80
C GLU A 125 -1.23 -23.03 -15.68
N GLN A 126 -2.45 -22.68 -16.10
CA GLN A 126 -3.02 -21.35 -15.94
C GLN A 126 -3.17 -20.94 -14.46
N GLN A 127 -3.62 -21.85 -13.59
CA GLN A 127 -3.69 -21.58 -12.14
C GLN A 127 -2.30 -21.35 -11.54
N LYS A 128 -1.30 -22.11 -11.99
CA LYS A 128 0.09 -21.95 -11.55
C LYS A 128 0.69 -20.64 -12.02
N GLU A 129 0.43 -20.24 -13.26
CA GLU A 129 0.85 -18.96 -13.83
C GLU A 129 0.20 -17.78 -13.10
N PHE A 130 -1.11 -17.89 -12.81
CA PHE A 130 -1.85 -16.90 -12.04
C PHE A 130 -1.32 -16.78 -10.60
N ALA A 131 -1.07 -17.90 -9.93
CA ALA A 131 -0.48 -17.92 -8.59
C ALA A 131 0.92 -17.29 -8.58
N ARG A 132 1.72 -17.51 -9.64
CA ARG A 132 3.03 -16.89 -9.82
C ARG A 132 2.92 -15.38 -10.01
N GLN A 133 2.02 -14.91 -10.85
CA GLN A 133 1.77 -13.48 -11.08
C GLN A 133 1.27 -12.78 -9.80
N MET A 134 0.36 -13.40 -9.06
CA MET A 134 -0.12 -12.86 -7.78
C MET A 134 1.00 -12.76 -6.75
N LYS A 135 1.89 -13.77 -6.70
CA LYS A 135 3.07 -13.73 -5.84
C LYS A 135 4.04 -12.62 -6.24
N GLU A 136 4.32 -12.48 -7.53
CA GLU A 136 5.22 -11.44 -8.04
C GLU A 136 4.68 -10.02 -7.80
N LEU A 137 3.37 -9.81 -7.99
CA LEU A 137 2.71 -8.55 -7.61
C LEU A 137 2.80 -8.30 -6.10
N SER A 138 2.58 -9.32 -5.28
CA SER A 138 2.65 -9.21 -3.83
C SER A 138 4.08 -8.87 -3.37
N ASP A 139 5.09 -9.54 -3.91
CA ASP A 139 6.50 -9.31 -3.60
C ASP A 139 6.95 -7.91 -4.09
N GLY A 140 6.48 -7.49 -5.27
CA GLY A 140 6.66 -6.13 -5.80
C GLY A 140 6.01 -5.06 -4.92
N LEU A 141 4.79 -5.30 -4.44
CA LEU A 141 4.08 -4.37 -3.55
C LEU A 141 4.73 -4.31 -2.17
N ALA A 142 5.20 -5.45 -1.65
CA ALA A 142 5.93 -5.52 -0.39
C ALA A 142 7.26 -4.75 -0.48
N SER A 143 8.03 -4.93 -1.55
CA SER A 143 9.28 -4.19 -1.77
C SER A 143 9.06 -2.69 -1.95
N LEU A 144 8.03 -2.27 -2.70
CA LEU A 144 7.65 -0.86 -2.84
C LEU A 144 7.20 -0.23 -1.51
N ARG A 145 6.38 -0.95 -0.73
CA ARG A 145 5.97 -0.50 0.60
C ARG A 145 7.16 -0.39 1.53
N ASN A 146 8.00 -1.42 1.60
CA ASN A 146 9.18 -1.43 2.46
C ASN A 146 10.17 -0.32 2.06
N GLY A 147 10.38 -0.07 0.77
CA GLY A 147 11.22 1.02 0.28
C GLY A 147 10.67 2.40 0.66
N ARG A 148 9.36 2.63 0.46
CA ARG A 148 8.72 3.89 0.84
C ARG A 148 8.69 4.11 2.35
N ILE A 149 8.50 3.04 3.13
CA ILE A 149 8.54 3.07 4.60
C ILE A 149 9.97 3.39 5.06
N ALA A 150 10.98 2.71 4.52
CA ALA A 150 12.39 2.96 4.84
C ALA A 150 12.80 4.42 4.57
N GLU A 151 12.45 4.96 3.41
CA GLU A 151 12.73 6.35 3.05
C GLU A 151 12.02 7.34 3.97
N ASN A 152 10.73 7.13 4.25
CA ASN A 152 9.95 8.01 5.13
C ASN A 152 10.50 8.00 6.56
N ARG A 153 10.75 6.81 7.12
CA ARG A 153 11.31 6.64 8.46
C ARG A 153 12.70 7.29 8.58
N LYS A 154 13.56 7.12 7.58
CA LYS A 154 14.86 7.82 7.51
C LYS A 154 14.70 9.34 7.43
N ALA A 155 13.74 9.84 6.65
CA ALA A 155 13.48 11.27 6.53
C ALA A 155 12.99 11.87 7.86
N GLN A 156 12.08 11.18 8.57
CA GLN A 156 11.59 11.60 9.89
C GLN A 156 12.72 11.65 10.93
N LEU A 157 13.54 10.59 11.00
CA LEU A 157 14.70 10.54 11.89
C LEU A 157 15.69 11.68 11.58
N ASN A 158 16.08 11.85 10.32
CA ASN A 158 16.98 12.94 9.92
C ASN A 158 16.39 14.33 10.22
N GLY A 159 15.06 14.48 10.14
CA GLY A 159 14.37 15.70 10.53
C GLY A 159 14.55 16.08 11.99
N LEU A 160 14.52 15.11 12.90
CA LEU A 160 14.81 15.33 14.33
C LEU A 160 16.30 15.64 14.55
N LEU A 161 17.18 14.92 13.86
CA LEU A 161 18.63 15.03 14.05
C LEU A 161 19.25 16.28 13.42
N LYS A 162 18.49 17.12 12.71
CA LYS A 162 19.04 18.26 11.93
C LYS A 162 19.87 19.22 12.80
N ASP A 163 19.47 19.41 14.05
CA ASP A 163 20.07 20.37 15.00
C ASP A 163 21.27 19.77 15.77
N LEU A 164 21.58 18.48 15.56
CA LEU A 164 22.72 17.79 16.15
C LEU A 164 24.00 17.98 15.32
N LYS A 165 25.15 17.92 15.99
CA LYS A 165 26.48 17.89 15.34
C LYS A 165 26.70 16.53 14.68
N ASP A 166 27.55 16.48 13.66
CA ASP A 166 27.73 15.26 12.84
C ASP A 166 28.20 14.03 13.62
N TYR A 167 29.01 14.21 14.67
CA TYR A 167 29.41 13.09 15.54
C TYR A 167 28.24 12.53 16.36
N GLN A 168 27.25 13.37 16.70
CA GLN A 168 26.03 12.99 17.44
C GLN A 168 25.02 12.28 16.52
N LYS A 169 25.07 12.55 15.21
CA LYS A 169 24.23 11.85 14.21
C LYS A 169 24.69 10.41 13.93
N ARG A 170 25.99 10.13 14.06
CA ARG A 170 26.60 8.81 13.77
C ARG A 170 25.94 7.61 14.45
N PRO A 171 25.58 7.64 15.75
CA PRO A 171 24.90 6.51 16.39
C PRO A 171 23.57 6.17 15.73
N TYR A 172 22.74 7.17 15.41
CA TYR A 172 21.43 6.96 14.80
C TYR A 172 21.52 6.39 13.38
N GLY A 173 22.56 6.74 12.63
CA GLY A 173 22.78 6.19 11.28
C GLY A 173 23.06 4.68 11.23
N ARG A 174 23.39 4.05 12.37
CA ARG A 174 23.59 2.59 12.48
C ARG A 174 22.30 1.82 12.73
N ILE A 175 21.21 2.53 13.05
CA ILE A 175 19.94 1.93 13.42
C ILE A 175 19.19 1.50 12.16
N GLN A 176 18.77 0.24 12.14
CA GLN A 176 18.05 -0.34 11.01
C GLN A 176 16.55 -0.05 11.13
N VAL A 177 16.17 1.23 10.98
CA VAL A 177 14.77 1.70 11.07
C VAL A 177 13.84 1.02 10.06
N GLU A 178 14.38 0.40 9.02
CA GLU A 178 13.65 -0.36 8.00
C GLU A 178 13.14 -1.71 8.50
N LYS A 179 13.77 -2.26 9.54
CA LYS A 179 13.44 -3.58 10.10
C LYS A 179 12.55 -3.51 11.34
N MET A 180 12.33 -2.31 11.86
CA MET A 180 11.45 -2.07 13.01
C MET A 180 9.98 -2.18 12.58
N SER A 181 9.11 -2.57 13.50
CA SER A 181 7.66 -2.40 13.32
C SER A 181 7.27 -0.92 13.33
N ASP A 182 6.04 -0.58 12.96
CA ASP A 182 5.54 0.81 13.04
C ASP A 182 5.54 1.30 14.50
N ASP A 183 5.05 0.47 15.44
CA ASP A 183 5.01 0.81 16.86
C ASP A 183 6.41 0.97 17.48
N GLU A 184 7.37 0.11 17.12
CA GLU A 184 8.75 0.22 17.57
C GLU A 184 9.41 1.51 17.06
N PHE A 185 9.13 1.86 15.80
CA PHE A 185 9.67 3.07 15.20
C PHE A 185 9.08 4.34 15.81
N ASP A 186 7.78 4.37 16.11
CA ASP A 186 7.13 5.52 16.74
C ASP A 186 7.66 5.76 18.16
N ASN A 187 7.83 4.69 18.94
CA ASN A 187 8.46 4.78 20.27
C ASN A 187 9.91 5.25 20.18
N PHE A 188 10.68 4.71 19.23
CA PHE A 188 12.06 5.15 18.98
C PHE A 188 12.13 6.63 18.60
N LEU A 189 11.24 7.13 17.73
CA LEU A 189 11.19 8.56 17.40
C LEU A 189 10.87 9.43 18.60
N ALA A 190 9.99 8.99 19.51
CA ALA A 190 9.68 9.72 20.73
C ALA A 190 10.91 9.83 21.64
N GLU A 191 11.62 8.72 21.86
CA GLU A 191 12.85 8.68 22.66
C GLU A 191 13.96 9.55 22.05
N VAL A 192 14.20 9.41 20.74
CA VAL A 192 15.20 10.23 20.02
C VAL A 192 14.84 11.70 20.10
N LYS A 193 13.56 12.06 20.02
CA LYS A 193 13.12 13.45 20.12
C LYS A 193 13.44 14.05 21.49
N GLU A 194 13.24 13.30 22.57
CA GLU A 194 13.61 13.75 23.92
C GLU A 194 15.13 13.88 24.07
N GLU A 195 15.89 12.86 23.67
CA GLU A 195 17.36 12.88 23.72
C GLU A 195 17.94 14.04 22.90
N VAL A 196 17.42 14.28 21.69
CA VAL A 196 17.80 15.41 20.85
C VAL A 196 17.51 16.74 21.53
N ASN A 197 16.34 16.89 22.16
CA ASN A 197 16.00 18.12 22.86
C ASN A 197 16.95 18.39 24.03
N ASP A 198 17.29 17.35 24.80
CA ASP A 198 18.25 17.45 25.90
C ASP A 198 19.65 17.81 25.41
N ILE A 199 20.13 17.13 24.35
CA ILE A 199 21.42 17.43 23.71
C ILE A 199 21.46 18.86 23.18
N VAL A 200 20.38 19.35 22.56
CA VAL A 200 20.31 20.71 22.04
C VAL A 200 20.28 21.73 23.18
N ALA A 201 19.57 21.45 24.28
CA ALA A 201 19.57 22.26 25.48
C ALA A 201 20.97 22.33 26.11
N GLU A 202 21.66 21.19 26.23
CA GLU A 202 23.02 21.10 26.74
C GLU A 202 24.03 21.79 25.83
N ASN A 203 23.93 21.63 24.51
CA ASN A 203 24.77 22.34 23.54
C ASN A 203 24.59 23.86 23.64
N ARG A 204 23.36 24.35 23.87
CA ARG A 204 23.09 25.78 24.11
C ARG A 204 23.68 26.25 25.44
N ALA A 205 23.54 25.47 26.50
CA ALA A 205 24.13 25.77 27.80
C ALA A 205 25.67 25.78 27.73
N SER A 206 26.28 24.79 27.10
CA SER A 206 27.73 24.66 26.93
C SER A 206 28.32 25.68 25.96
N GLY A 207 27.57 26.11 24.94
CA GLY A 207 27.93 27.24 24.08
C GLY A 207 27.91 28.58 24.81
N ALA A 208 27.17 28.70 25.92
CA ALA A 208 27.21 29.85 26.82
C ALA A 208 28.31 29.74 27.89
N VAL A 209 28.87 28.55 28.14
CA VAL A 209 30.09 28.36 28.96
C VAL A 209 31.31 28.72 28.11
N VAL A 210 31.46 30.01 27.82
CA VAL A 210 32.78 30.57 27.50
C VAL A 210 33.57 30.49 28.79
N SER A 211 34.44 29.48 28.92
CA SER A 211 35.51 29.54 29.91
C SER A 211 36.31 30.82 29.65
N PRO A 212 36.55 31.70 30.64
CA PRO A 212 37.53 32.76 30.48
C PRO A 212 38.83 32.13 30.04
N ALA A 213 39.43 32.62 28.95
CA ALA A 213 40.65 32.08 28.41
C ALA A 213 41.74 32.01 29.50
N LEU A 214 42.00 30.82 30.02
CA LEU A 214 43.20 30.51 30.78
C LEU A 214 44.37 30.49 29.81
N GLY A 215 44.89 31.67 29.45
CA GLY A 215 46.01 31.77 28.53
C GLY A 215 46.26 33.17 27.98
N GLY A 216 46.67 34.10 28.84
CA GLY A 216 47.07 35.44 28.41
C GLY A 216 47.55 36.27 29.59
N ARG A 217 48.77 36.00 30.04
CA ARG A 217 49.47 36.73 31.09
C ARG A 217 49.58 38.21 30.71
N HIS A 218 48.68 39.03 31.21
CA HIS A 218 48.87 40.48 31.32
C HIS A 218 48.57 40.87 32.75
N ILE A 219 49.63 41.23 33.47
CA ILE A 219 49.57 41.80 34.83
C ILE A 219 49.19 43.27 34.62
N PRO A 220 47.99 43.73 35.00
CA PRO A 220 47.72 45.15 35.06
C PRO A 220 48.33 45.66 36.36
N SER A 221 49.32 46.54 36.22
CA SER A 221 49.87 47.30 37.33
C SER A 221 48.77 48.21 37.90
N GLY A 222 48.22 47.83 39.04
CA GLY A 222 47.24 48.58 39.83
C GLY A 222 47.44 48.22 41.31
N PRO A 223 47.11 49.12 42.26
CA PRO A 223 47.53 48.98 43.64
C PRO A 223 46.95 47.69 44.23
N VAL A 224 47.85 46.79 44.60
CA VAL A 224 47.53 45.55 45.29
C VAL A 224 46.94 45.95 46.64
N LYS A 225 45.67 45.64 46.90
CA LYS A 225 45.18 45.62 48.27
C LYS A 225 45.89 44.46 48.94
N GLU A 226 46.91 44.76 49.74
CA GLU A 226 47.53 43.80 50.64
C GLU A 226 46.44 43.21 51.53
N ALA A 227 46.41 41.88 51.64
CA ALA A 227 45.50 41.17 52.52
C ALA A 227 45.65 41.75 53.94
N THR A 228 44.52 42.04 54.59
CA THR A 228 44.57 42.59 55.94
C THR A 228 45.16 41.54 56.88
N LYS A 229 45.83 42.00 57.93
CA LYS A 229 46.55 41.13 58.90
C LYS A 229 45.64 40.04 59.49
N GLU A 230 44.34 40.29 59.52
CA GLU A 230 43.29 39.36 59.96
C GLU A 230 43.05 38.19 58.98
N GLU A 231 43.19 38.41 57.66
CA GLU A 231 43.01 37.36 56.64
C GLU A 231 44.21 36.40 56.60
N LEU A 232 45.41 36.91 56.89
CA LEU A 232 46.62 36.09 57.01
C LEU A 232 46.62 35.23 58.29
N ASP A 233 46.13 35.76 59.41
CA ASP A 233 46.06 35.03 60.68
C ASP A 233 45.02 33.89 60.63
N ASN A 234 43.91 34.11 59.92
CA ASN A 234 42.88 33.08 59.69
C ASN A 234 43.35 31.92 58.79
N LEU A 235 44.36 32.15 57.95
CA LEU A 235 44.95 31.12 57.09
C LEU A 235 46.01 30.30 57.85
N MET A 236 46.79 30.96 58.70
CA MET A 236 47.81 30.33 59.55
C MET A 236 47.18 29.55 60.72
N GLY A 237 46.07 30.04 61.29
CA GLY A 237 45.36 29.37 62.39
C GLY A 237 44.63 28.08 62.01
N LYS A 238 44.49 27.77 60.70
CA LYS A 238 43.90 26.51 60.22
C LYS A 238 44.94 25.41 59.93
N PHE A 239 46.23 25.72 60.04
CA PHE A 239 47.31 24.74 59.86
C PHE A 239 47.91 24.23 61.18
N ASP A 240 47.53 24.82 62.31
CA ASP A 240 47.89 24.33 63.65
C ASP A 240 46.63 24.05 64.48
N MET A 241 46.03 22.88 64.29
CA MET A 241 45.59 21.97 65.37
C MET A 241 44.63 20.89 64.84
N ASN A 242 45.08 19.65 65.02
CA ASN A 242 44.44 18.33 64.88
C ASN A 242 44.33 17.72 63.48
#